data_AF-A0A443PHC1-F1
#
_entry.id   AF-A0A443PHC1-F1
#
_cell.length_a   1.000
_cell.length_b   1.000
_cell.length_c   1.000
_cell.angle_alpha   90.00
_cell.angle_beta   90.00
_cell.angle_gamma   90.00
#
_symmetry.space_group_name_H-M   'P 1'
#
loop_
_entity.id
_entity.type
_entity.pdbx_description
1 polymer ?
#
loop_
_entity_poly.entity_id
_entity_poly.type
_entity_poly.pdbx_seq_one_letter_code
_entity_poly.pdbx_strand_id
1 'polypeptide(L)'
;MQRDKYRSHIHEEGEKNTKWRFGAPPNFDVVNKLFEEGRTKVWPKGSLEERVQAIVKTWDMEIFHKTCIDDFKTLNPEKFTVSLNGGPTHGLEDVLAGGYNALLQTSLPESLRAYNPAVETAESSHETFTTAFPRGFALEILEVYSGLPKIVYKFRHWSFMEGPFKGHAPTGEMVELYGIGIFKLDESMKIVKVELFYDHSQVASSKALSWMMLLKALELQRPAGFYVQTQHKSNMATSTVAGDKYRIHIYGEGEKNTKWKDGAPPNYDVVNKLFEEGRTKVWPPGSLEEKVQNLVKTWEMEMFNKTCRDDYKTIDPDKYTFSLNGRKGISIEEKRQLGGGYNALMQTSLPEKYRCYDPAVETAESSHNAFTTTFPRGFALEIVQVYSGPPVIIYKFRHWGFMEGPFQGHTPTGDMIEFFGIAIFHVDEKMIIEKVEFFYDRGELLGGLLKSDSKTEGNLNSSSCPFLKATS
;
A
#
# COMPACT_ATOMS: atom_id res chain seq x y z
N MET A 1 -25.40 -31.60 5.48
CA MET A 1 -24.48 -30.56 5.01
C MET A 1 -23.20 -30.68 5.82
N GLN A 2 -22.05 -30.88 5.19
CA GLN A 2 -20.77 -30.96 5.88
C GLN A 2 -20.46 -29.58 6.49
N ARG A 3 -19.97 -29.53 7.74
CA ARG A 3 -19.60 -28.25 8.37
C ARG A 3 -18.38 -27.67 7.63
N ASP A 4 -18.39 -26.37 7.37
CA ASP A 4 -17.22 -25.67 6.83
C ASP A 4 -16.03 -25.86 7.78
N LYS A 5 -14.85 -26.13 7.21
CA LYS A 5 -13.63 -26.45 7.96
C LYS A 5 -12.92 -25.20 8.49
N TYR A 6 -13.09 -24.05 7.85
CA TYR A 6 -12.24 -22.87 8.02
C TYR A 6 -12.97 -21.66 8.62
N ARG A 7 -14.29 -21.70 8.67
CA ARG A 7 -15.15 -20.64 9.17
C ARG A 7 -16.06 -21.19 10.26
N SER A 8 -16.28 -20.39 11.29
CA SER A 8 -17.27 -20.68 12.33
C SER A 8 -18.61 -20.00 12.01
N HIS A 9 -19.68 -20.36 12.75
CA HIS A 9 -20.96 -19.64 12.71
C HIS A 9 -21.65 -19.61 11.32
N ILE A 10 -21.64 -20.74 10.60
CA ILE A 10 -22.40 -20.91 9.33
C ILE A 10 -23.59 -21.85 9.49
N HIS A 11 -23.40 -22.98 10.17
CA HIS A 11 -24.41 -24.05 10.29
C HIS A 11 -24.75 -24.38 11.75
N GLU A 12 -24.43 -23.49 12.68
CA GLU A 12 -24.71 -23.67 14.10
C GLU A 12 -26.17 -23.37 14.41
N GLU A 13 -26.73 -23.92 15.50
CA GLU A 13 -28.15 -23.70 15.83
C GLU A 13 -28.49 -22.22 16.06
N GLY A 14 -27.51 -21.43 16.51
CA GLY A 14 -27.63 -19.97 16.64
C GLY A 14 -27.77 -19.21 15.33
N GLU A 15 -27.53 -19.86 14.18
CA GLU A 15 -27.60 -19.24 12.85
C GLU A 15 -28.93 -19.53 12.12
N LYS A 16 -29.88 -20.24 12.76
CA LYS A 16 -31.18 -20.59 12.13
C LYS A 16 -32.00 -19.35 11.71
N ASN A 17 -31.77 -18.21 12.37
CA ASN A 17 -32.48 -16.96 12.12
C ASN A 17 -31.61 -15.91 11.39
N THR A 18 -30.39 -16.27 10.99
CA THR A 18 -29.46 -15.35 10.32
C THR A 18 -30.02 -14.88 8.99
N LYS A 19 -29.98 -13.57 8.77
CA LYS A 19 -30.40 -12.95 7.50
C LYS A 19 -29.24 -12.95 6.50
N TRP A 20 -29.26 -13.94 5.63
CA TRP A 20 -28.29 -14.07 4.55
C TRP A 20 -28.66 -13.17 3.36
N ARG A 21 -27.67 -12.46 2.82
CA ARG A 21 -27.80 -11.54 1.68
C ARG A 21 -28.41 -12.21 0.44
N PHE A 22 -28.13 -13.50 0.26
CA PHE A 22 -28.59 -14.30 -0.88
C PHE A 22 -29.63 -15.36 -0.47
N GLY A 23 -30.32 -15.15 0.65
CA GLY A 23 -31.44 -15.99 1.10
C GLY A 23 -31.05 -17.34 1.72
N ALA A 24 -29.79 -17.75 1.66
CA ALA A 24 -29.29 -18.99 2.25
C ALA A 24 -27.83 -18.85 2.74
N PRO A 25 -27.38 -19.71 3.67
CA PRO A 25 -25.97 -19.78 4.04
C PRO A 25 -25.06 -20.03 2.83
N PRO A 26 -23.92 -19.33 2.72
CA PRO A 26 -23.00 -19.53 1.60
C PRO A 26 -22.37 -20.93 1.61
N ASN A 27 -22.10 -21.46 0.42
CA ASN A 27 -21.28 -22.66 0.24
C ASN A 27 -19.84 -22.28 -0.15
N PHE A 28 -18.86 -22.73 0.63
CA PHE A 28 -17.44 -22.48 0.41
C PHE A 28 -16.65 -23.67 -0.13
N ASP A 29 -17.28 -24.78 -0.52
CA ASP A 29 -16.60 -25.99 -0.99
C ASP A 29 -15.60 -25.71 -2.13
N VAL A 30 -16.02 -24.90 -3.12
CA VAL A 30 -15.17 -24.54 -4.27
C VAL A 30 -13.96 -23.72 -3.83
N VAL A 31 -14.16 -22.68 -3.02
CA VAL A 31 -13.05 -21.83 -2.56
C VAL A 31 -12.16 -22.56 -1.55
N ASN A 32 -12.71 -23.49 -0.77
CA ASN A 32 -11.94 -24.32 0.17
C ASN A 32 -11.05 -25.29 -0.60
N LYS A 33 -11.54 -25.86 -1.71
CA LYS A 33 -10.71 -26.66 -2.62
C LYS A 33 -9.59 -25.82 -3.23
N LEU A 34 -9.90 -24.63 -3.74
CA LEU A 34 -8.90 -23.68 -4.26
C LEU A 34 -7.85 -23.33 -3.19
N PHE A 35 -8.28 -23.08 -1.96
CA PHE A 35 -7.39 -22.81 -0.84
C PHE A 35 -6.48 -24.02 -0.53
N GLU A 36 -7.02 -25.23 -0.46
CA GLU A 36 -6.25 -26.45 -0.19
C GLU A 36 -5.22 -26.74 -1.30
N GLU A 37 -5.57 -26.47 -2.56
CA GLU A 37 -4.67 -26.64 -3.71
C GLU A 37 -3.55 -25.58 -3.76
N GLY A 38 -3.83 -24.35 -3.31
CA GLY A 38 -2.92 -23.21 -3.46
C GLY A 38 -2.19 -22.74 -2.21
N ARG A 39 -2.55 -23.24 -1.02
CA ARG A 39 -1.96 -22.80 0.25
C ARG A 39 -0.50 -23.23 0.38
N THR A 40 0.25 -22.38 1.06
CA THR A 40 1.68 -22.56 1.36
C THR A 40 1.94 -22.85 2.84
N LYS A 41 0.93 -22.65 3.70
CA LYS A 41 1.01 -22.81 5.16
C LYS A 41 0.02 -23.85 5.66
N VAL A 42 0.51 -24.64 6.63
CA VAL A 42 -0.31 -25.52 7.46
C VAL A 42 0.00 -25.17 8.91
N TRP A 43 -0.94 -24.49 9.55
CA TRP A 43 -0.78 -24.07 10.93
C TRP A 43 -1.06 -25.21 11.90
N PRO A 44 -0.29 -25.34 13.00
CA PRO A 44 -0.58 -26.31 14.04
C PRO A 44 -1.97 -26.08 14.64
N LYS A 45 -2.69 -27.17 14.90
CA LYS A 45 -4.02 -27.09 15.52
C LYS A 45 -3.95 -26.39 16.87
N GLY A 46 -4.81 -25.40 17.07
CA GLY A 46 -4.91 -24.58 18.27
C GLY A 46 -3.96 -23.37 18.29
N SER A 47 -3.07 -23.23 17.30
CA SER A 47 -2.12 -22.12 17.24
C SER A 47 -2.81 -20.76 17.03
N LEU A 48 -2.09 -19.67 17.31
CA LEU A 48 -2.62 -18.33 17.08
C LEU A 48 -2.90 -18.11 15.59
N GLU A 49 -2.03 -18.58 14.72
CA GLU A 49 -2.15 -18.45 13.27
C GLU A 49 -3.37 -19.19 12.71
N GLU A 50 -3.65 -20.41 13.21
CA GLU A 50 -4.88 -21.13 12.83
C GLU A 50 -6.12 -20.33 13.24
N ARG A 51 -6.12 -19.78 14.47
CA ARG A 51 -7.25 -18.97 14.98
C ARG A 51 -7.41 -17.66 14.22
N VAL A 52 -6.30 -16.98 13.89
CA VAL A 52 -6.30 -15.74 13.08
C VAL A 52 -6.83 -16.05 11.68
N GLN A 53 -6.43 -17.16 11.07
CA GLN A 53 -6.98 -17.56 9.77
C GLN A 53 -8.48 -17.83 9.83
N ALA A 54 -8.94 -18.53 10.86
CA ALA A 54 -10.36 -18.81 11.03
C ALA A 54 -11.18 -17.53 11.26
N ILE A 55 -10.72 -16.62 12.13
CA ILE A 55 -11.46 -15.37 12.41
C ILE A 55 -11.45 -14.43 11.20
N VAL A 56 -10.36 -14.32 10.45
CA VAL A 56 -10.31 -13.49 9.23
C VAL A 56 -11.28 -14.04 8.18
N LYS A 57 -11.26 -15.35 7.91
CA LYS A 57 -12.19 -15.98 6.94
C LYS A 57 -13.65 -15.89 7.39
N THR A 58 -13.91 -15.96 8.70
CA THR A 58 -15.26 -15.82 9.25
C THR A 58 -15.72 -14.37 9.15
N TRP A 59 -14.88 -13.40 9.52
CA TRP A 59 -15.20 -11.97 9.41
C TRP A 59 -15.49 -11.57 7.96
N ASP A 60 -14.66 -12.00 7.01
CA ASP A 60 -14.88 -11.83 5.58
C ASP A 60 -16.26 -12.37 5.14
N MET A 61 -16.58 -13.61 5.54
CA MET A 61 -17.89 -14.20 5.28
C MET A 61 -19.03 -13.35 5.85
N GLU A 62 -18.92 -12.90 7.11
CA GLU A 62 -19.98 -12.11 7.74
C GLU A 62 -20.22 -10.80 7.00
N ILE A 63 -19.16 -10.09 6.62
CA ILE A 63 -19.24 -8.83 5.88
C ILE A 63 -19.96 -8.98 4.53
N PHE A 64 -19.61 -10.02 3.76
CA PHE A 64 -20.17 -10.18 2.41
C PHE A 64 -21.52 -10.90 2.35
N HIS A 65 -21.84 -11.74 3.34
CA HIS A 65 -23.02 -12.60 3.30
C HIS A 65 -24.09 -12.29 4.35
N LYS A 66 -23.80 -11.60 5.45
CA LYS A 66 -24.83 -11.20 6.43
C LYS A 66 -25.34 -9.79 6.12
N THR A 67 -26.61 -9.53 6.39
CA THR A 67 -27.24 -8.20 6.18
C THR A 67 -27.70 -7.55 7.48
N CYS A 68 -27.80 -8.31 8.57
CA CYS A 68 -28.19 -7.80 9.87
C CYS A 68 -26.98 -7.69 10.80
N ILE A 69 -26.81 -6.52 11.41
CA ILE A 69 -25.71 -6.22 12.32
C ILE A 69 -25.71 -7.17 13.53
N ASP A 70 -26.88 -7.53 14.07
CA ASP A 70 -27.00 -8.42 15.23
C ASP A 70 -26.55 -9.87 14.96
N ASP A 71 -26.46 -10.25 13.68
CA ASP A 71 -26.00 -11.58 13.28
C ASP A 71 -24.47 -11.70 13.31
N PHE A 72 -23.73 -10.60 13.42
CA PHE A 72 -22.26 -10.62 13.45
C PHE A 72 -21.73 -11.21 14.76
N LYS A 73 -20.83 -12.19 14.65
CA LYS A 73 -20.22 -12.88 15.79
C LYS A 73 -18.73 -12.57 15.94
N THR A 74 -18.05 -12.12 14.89
CA THR A 74 -16.60 -11.84 14.98
C THR A 74 -16.27 -10.47 15.55
N LEU A 75 -17.19 -9.52 15.49
CA LEU A 75 -16.96 -8.11 15.81
C LEU A 75 -17.93 -7.55 16.85
N ASN A 76 -17.57 -6.39 17.39
CA ASN A 76 -18.43 -5.58 18.25
C ASN A 76 -19.08 -4.49 17.37
N PRO A 77 -20.38 -4.56 17.07
CA PRO A 77 -20.99 -3.73 16.05
C PRO A 77 -20.99 -2.23 16.39
N GLU A 78 -21.07 -1.87 17.68
CA GLU A 78 -21.10 -0.48 18.12
C GLU A 78 -19.74 0.20 18.04
N LYS A 79 -18.67 -0.58 18.18
CA LYS A 79 -17.28 -0.07 18.22
C LYS A 79 -16.51 -0.34 16.94
N PHE A 80 -17.03 -1.20 16.06
CA PHE A 80 -16.30 -1.68 14.90
C PHE A 80 -15.97 -0.54 13.94
N THR A 81 -14.71 -0.56 13.50
CA THR A 81 -14.18 0.36 12.51
C THR A 81 -13.26 -0.39 11.56
N VAL A 82 -13.25 0.00 10.28
CA VAL A 82 -12.27 -0.48 9.29
C VAL A 82 -11.64 0.68 8.54
N SER A 83 -10.35 0.59 8.24
CA SER A 83 -9.69 1.51 7.31
C SER A 83 -8.73 0.78 6.36
N LEU A 84 -8.52 1.37 5.19
CA LEU A 84 -7.64 0.86 4.14
C LEU A 84 -6.50 1.86 3.89
N ASN A 85 -5.25 1.39 3.89
CA ASN A 85 -4.03 2.14 3.59
C ASN A 85 -3.86 3.45 4.38
N GLY A 86 -4.45 3.53 5.59
CA GLY A 86 -4.45 4.73 6.42
C GLY A 86 -5.43 5.82 5.99
N GLY A 87 -6.32 5.55 5.04
CA GLY A 87 -7.41 6.42 4.65
C GLY A 87 -8.54 6.51 5.69
N PRO A 88 -9.70 7.07 5.30
CA PRO A 88 -10.85 7.24 6.18
C PRO A 88 -11.27 5.95 6.87
N THR A 89 -11.80 6.11 8.08
CA THR A 89 -12.34 5.00 8.86
C THR A 89 -13.84 4.89 8.62
N HIS A 90 -14.30 3.66 8.39
CA HIS A 90 -15.69 3.31 8.08
C HIS A 90 -16.28 2.46 9.21
N GLY A 91 -17.55 2.68 9.54
CA GLY A 91 -18.30 1.87 10.48
C GLY A 91 -18.86 0.59 9.85
N LEU A 92 -19.53 -0.25 10.62
CA LEU A 92 -20.11 -1.49 10.10
C LEU A 92 -21.21 -1.23 9.04
N GLU A 93 -22.02 -0.19 9.21
CA GLU A 93 -23.08 0.18 8.25
C GLU A 93 -22.51 0.54 6.87
N ASP A 94 -21.42 1.33 6.84
CA ASP A 94 -20.74 1.71 5.60
C ASP A 94 -20.22 0.47 4.84
N VAL A 95 -19.68 -0.50 5.59
CA VAL A 95 -19.17 -1.74 4.99
C VAL A 95 -20.31 -2.63 4.49
N LEU A 96 -21.43 -2.68 5.21
CA LEU A 96 -22.63 -3.43 4.78
C LEU A 96 -23.28 -2.86 3.52
N ALA A 97 -23.18 -1.55 3.32
CA ALA A 97 -23.64 -0.84 2.12
C ALA A 97 -22.80 -1.15 0.87
N GLY A 98 -21.58 -1.67 1.04
CA GLY A 98 -20.74 -2.12 -0.07
C GLY A 98 -19.34 -2.56 0.36
N GLY A 99 -19.17 -3.84 0.71
CA GLY A 99 -17.89 -4.36 1.22
C GLY A 99 -16.71 -4.18 0.25
N TYR A 100 -16.92 -4.45 -1.05
CA TYR A 100 -15.91 -4.18 -2.08
C TYR A 100 -15.60 -2.69 -2.21
N ASN A 101 -16.60 -1.84 -2.01
CA ASN A 101 -16.42 -0.39 -2.11
C ASN A 101 -15.63 0.17 -0.94
N ALA A 102 -15.74 -0.43 0.25
CA ALA A 102 -14.91 -0.08 1.40
C ALA A 102 -13.47 -0.62 1.27
N LEU A 103 -13.30 -1.78 0.63
CA LEU A 103 -12.03 -2.51 0.58
C LEU A 103 -11.23 -2.28 -0.73
N LEU A 104 -11.75 -1.56 -1.70
CA LEU A 104 -11.05 -1.22 -2.95
C LEU A 104 -10.99 0.28 -3.20
N GLN A 105 -11.08 1.08 -2.14
CA GLN A 105 -10.90 2.54 -2.23
C GLN A 105 -9.48 2.89 -2.65
N THR A 106 -9.38 3.98 -3.40
CA THR A 106 -8.11 4.54 -3.88
C THR A 106 -8.24 6.04 -4.03
N SER A 107 -7.17 6.73 -3.68
CA SER A 107 -7.06 8.17 -3.92
C SER A 107 -6.80 8.54 -5.39
N LEU A 108 -6.58 7.58 -6.29
CA LEU A 108 -6.40 7.85 -7.72
C LEU A 108 -7.64 8.56 -8.33
N PRO A 109 -7.44 9.48 -9.31
CA PRO A 109 -8.53 10.05 -10.09
C PRO A 109 -9.39 8.98 -10.76
N GLU A 110 -10.69 9.24 -10.93
CA GLU A 110 -11.65 8.27 -11.49
C GLU A 110 -11.21 7.69 -12.84
N SER A 111 -10.65 8.52 -13.73
CA SER A 111 -10.16 8.09 -15.05
C SER A 111 -9.03 7.06 -15.00
N LEU A 112 -8.33 6.95 -13.86
CA LEU A 112 -7.21 6.04 -13.64
C LEU A 112 -7.59 4.82 -12.79
N ARG A 113 -8.86 4.69 -12.38
CA ARG A 113 -9.33 3.55 -11.61
C ARG A 113 -9.74 2.42 -12.55
N ALA A 114 -9.12 1.25 -12.39
CA ALA A 114 -9.54 0.03 -13.09
C ALA A 114 -10.91 -0.49 -12.58
N TYR A 115 -11.26 -0.17 -11.33
CA TYR A 115 -12.56 -0.42 -10.71
C TYR A 115 -12.96 0.84 -9.95
N ASN A 116 -14.16 1.38 -10.20
CA ASN A 116 -14.65 2.56 -9.50
C ASN A 116 -15.67 2.18 -8.42
N PRO A 117 -15.29 2.17 -7.12
CA PRO A 117 -16.21 1.82 -6.05
C PRO A 117 -17.35 2.83 -5.86
N ALA A 118 -17.21 4.06 -6.38
CA ALA A 118 -18.20 5.12 -6.17
C ALA A 118 -19.50 4.95 -6.98
N VAL A 119 -19.50 4.09 -8.00
CA VAL A 119 -20.65 3.88 -8.90
C VAL A 119 -21.29 2.50 -8.74
N GLU A 120 -20.81 1.69 -7.80
CA GLU A 120 -21.29 0.33 -7.58
C GLU A 120 -22.16 0.24 -6.33
N THR A 121 -23.23 -0.55 -6.38
CA THR A 121 -23.98 -0.97 -5.17
C THR A 121 -23.33 -2.21 -4.56
N ALA A 122 -23.76 -2.61 -3.36
CA ALA A 122 -23.35 -3.89 -2.77
C ALA A 122 -23.66 -5.06 -3.72
N GLU A 123 -24.82 -5.03 -4.38
CA GLU A 123 -25.27 -6.06 -5.30
C GLU A 123 -24.46 -6.04 -6.61
N SER A 124 -24.26 -4.87 -7.23
CA SER A 124 -23.55 -4.78 -8.52
C SER A 124 -22.06 -5.09 -8.38
N SER A 125 -21.44 -4.68 -7.26
CA SER A 125 -20.06 -5.04 -6.95
C SER A 125 -19.92 -6.54 -6.69
N HIS A 126 -20.82 -7.12 -5.88
CA HIS A 126 -20.84 -8.56 -5.64
C HIS A 126 -20.99 -9.35 -6.94
N GLU A 127 -21.99 -9.02 -7.77
CA GLU A 127 -22.22 -9.66 -9.06
C GLU A 127 -21.00 -9.53 -9.99
N THR A 128 -20.38 -8.34 -10.05
CA THR A 128 -19.17 -8.10 -10.84
C THR A 128 -18.06 -9.06 -10.43
N PHE A 129 -17.77 -9.18 -9.13
CA PHE A 129 -16.69 -10.02 -8.63
C PHE A 129 -17.01 -11.51 -8.69
N THR A 130 -18.21 -11.95 -8.35
CA THR A 130 -18.57 -13.38 -8.42
C THR A 130 -18.68 -13.88 -9.85
N THR A 131 -19.05 -13.02 -10.80
CA THR A 131 -19.04 -13.35 -12.22
C THR A 131 -17.60 -13.49 -12.73
N ALA A 132 -16.73 -12.54 -12.41
CA ALA A 132 -15.33 -12.57 -12.85
C ALA A 132 -14.52 -13.70 -12.20
N PHE A 133 -14.82 -14.04 -10.94
CA PHE A 133 -14.10 -14.99 -10.10
C PHE A 133 -15.05 -16.07 -9.56
N PRO A 134 -15.55 -16.98 -10.42
CA PRO A 134 -16.58 -17.96 -10.05
C PRO A 134 -16.12 -18.96 -8.97
N ARG A 135 -14.81 -19.09 -8.75
CA ARG A 135 -14.24 -19.91 -7.66
C ARG A 135 -14.23 -19.23 -6.30
N GLY A 136 -14.61 -17.94 -6.23
CA GLY A 136 -14.37 -17.08 -5.09
C GLY A 136 -12.87 -16.81 -4.90
N PHE A 137 -12.52 -16.12 -3.82
CA PHE A 137 -11.13 -15.85 -3.48
C PHE A 137 -10.68 -16.65 -2.26
N ALA A 138 -9.57 -17.37 -2.42
CA ALA A 138 -8.92 -18.04 -1.31
C ALA A 138 -8.11 -17.02 -0.50
N LEU A 139 -8.24 -17.10 0.82
CA LEU A 139 -7.50 -16.29 1.79
C LEU A 139 -6.58 -17.19 2.60
N GLU A 140 -5.30 -16.83 2.70
CA GLU A 140 -4.29 -17.50 3.51
C GLU A 140 -3.63 -16.51 4.46
N ILE A 141 -3.51 -16.90 5.73
CA ILE A 141 -2.62 -16.21 6.67
C ILE A 141 -1.22 -16.79 6.51
N LEU A 142 -0.29 -15.93 6.12
CA LEU A 142 1.11 -16.29 5.85
C LEU A 142 1.97 -16.23 7.11
N GLU A 143 1.66 -15.30 8.01
CA GLU A 143 2.41 -15.06 9.24
C GLU A 143 1.59 -14.20 10.22
N VAL A 144 1.77 -14.42 11.52
CA VAL A 144 1.23 -13.58 12.60
C VAL A 144 2.39 -13.05 13.42
N TYR A 145 2.42 -11.74 13.62
CA TYR A 145 3.60 -11.06 14.16
C TYR A 145 3.42 -10.49 15.56
N SER A 146 2.17 -10.34 16.01
CA SER A 146 1.88 -9.82 17.34
C SER A 146 0.68 -10.52 17.97
N GLY A 147 0.64 -10.50 19.30
CA GLY A 147 -0.42 -11.10 20.11
C GLY A 147 -1.54 -10.13 20.47
N LEU A 148 -2.35 -10.52 21.46
CA LEU A 148 -3.46 -9.72 21.94
C LEU A 148 -3.01 -8.43 22.66
N PRO A 149 -3.83 -7.36 22.67
CA PRO A 149 -5.12 -7.24 21.97
C PRO A 149 -5.00 -6.73 20.53
N LYS A 150 -3.77 -6.52 20.02
CA LYS A 150 -3.52 -6.00 18.66
C LYS A 150 -2.75 -7.03 17.84
N ILE A 151 -3.46 -7.79 17.01
CA ILE A 151 -2.88 -8.82 16.16
C ILE A 151 -2.53 -8.21 14.80
N VAL A 152 -1.26 -8.29 14.41
CA VAL A 152 -0.76 -7.95 13.08
C VAL A 152 -0.44 -9.23 12.34
N TYR A 153 -0.94 -9.36 11.12
CA TYR A 153 -0.77 -10.57 10.31
C TYR A 153 -0.54 -10.23 8.85
N LYS A 154 0.26 -11.05 8.18
CA LYS A 154 0.42 -11.01 6.73
C LYS A 154 -0.52 -12.01 6.07
N PHE A 155 -1.17 -11.60 5.00
CA PHE A 155 -2.10 -12.45 4.27
C PHE A 155 -1.80 -12.46 2.77
N ARG A 156 -2.30 -13.52 2.12
CA ARG A 156 -2.40 -13.68 0.67
C ARG A 156 -3.85 -13.92 0.31
N HIS A 157 -4.31 -13.28 -0.74
CA HIS A 157 -5.66 -13.42 -1.27
C HIS A 157 -5.58 -13.69 -2.78
N TRP A 158 -6.18 -14.76 -3.29
CA TRP A 158 -6.03 -15.12 -4.71
C TRP A 158 -7.24 -15.82 -5.31
N SER A 159 -7.40 -15.66 -6.62
CA SER A 159 -8.38 -16.37 -7.44
C SER A 159 -7.91 -16.43 -8.91
N PHE A 160 -8.74 -16.97 -9.78
CA PHE A 160 -8.54 -17.01 -11.22
C PHE A 160 -9.66 -16.23 -11.93
N MET A 161 -9.29 -15.33 -12.84
CA MET A 161 -10.26 -14.51 -13.59
C MET A 161 -10.86 -15.32 -14.74
N GLU A 162 -11.83 -16.17 -14.42
CA GLU A 162 -12.46 -17.12 -15.36
C GLU A 162 -13.75 -16.60 -15.98
N GLY A 163 -14.27 -15.48 -15.48
CA GLY A 163 -15.39 -14.76 -16.09
C GLY A 163 -15.01 -13.35 -16.57
N PRO A 164 -15.94 -12.67 -17.25
CA PRO A 164 -15.72 -11.31 -17.72
C PRO A 164 -15.64 -10.32 -16.55
N PHE A 165 -14.82 -9.28 -16.68
CA PHE A 165 -14.70 -8.20 -15.69
C PHE A 165 -14.72 -6.84 -16.39
N LYS A 166 -15.73 -6.00 -16.10
CA LYS A 166 -15.85 -4.63 -16.62
C LYS A 166 -15.56 -4.49 -18.14
N GLY A 167 -16.14 -5.38 -18.94
CA GLY A 167 -15.99 -5.38 -20.40
C GLY A 167 -14.74 -6.11 -20.92
N HIS A 168 -13.93 -6.68 -20.04
CA HIS A 168 -12.79 -7.53 -20.39
C HIS A 168 -13.18 -9.01 -20.41
N ALA A 169 -12.68 -9.72 -21.42
CA ALA A 169 -12.87 -11.16 -21.55
C ALA A 169 -12.17 -11.92 -20.40
N PRO A 170 -12.67 -13.11 -20.03
CA PRO A 170 -11.99 -13.96 -19.06
C PRO A 170 -10.58 -14.30 -19.54
N THR A 171 -9.63 -14.36 -18.61
CA THR A 171 -8.22 -14.58 -18.92
C THR A 171 -7.73 -15.94 -18.43
N GLY A 172 -8.40 -16.50 -17.42
CA GLY A 172 -7.95 -17.69 -16.70
C GLY A 172 -6.67 -17.45 -15.88
N GLU A 173 -6.16 -16.22 -15.83
CA GLU A 173 -4.94 -15.89 -15.08
C GLU A 173 -5.24 -15.80 -13.58
N MET A 174 -4.23 -16.17 -12.78
CA MET A 174 -4.28 -15.96 -11.35
C MET A 174 -4.17 -14.47 -11.04
N VAL A 175 -5.11 -13.97 -10.26
CA VAL A 175 -5.05 -12.67 -9.62
C VAL A 175 -4.71 -12.92 -8.15
N GLU A 176 -3.62 -12.30 -7.68
CA GLU A 176 -3.15 -12.46 -6.31
C GLU A 176 -2.77 -11.13 -5.69
N LEU A 177 -3.11 -10.96 -4.42
CA LEU A 177 -2.85 -9.78 -3.62
C LEU A 177 -2.25 -10.19 -2.29
N TYR A 178 -1.29 -9.40 -1.82
CA TYR A 178 -0.68 -9.57 -0.50
C TYR A 178 -0.89 -8.30 0.32
N GLY A 179 -1.08 -8.48 1.62
CA GLY A 179 -1.27 -7.35 2.51
C GLY A 179 -0.94 -7.65 3.95
N ILE A 180 -1.03 -6.59 4.76
CA ILE A 180 -0.98 -6.65 6.21
C ILE A 180 -2.35 -6.28 6.75
N GLY A 181 -2.88 -7.11 7.64
CA GLY A 181 -4.05 -6.80 8.43
C GLY A 181 -3.69 -6.58 9.89
N ILE A 182 -4.41 -5.66 10.53
CA ILE A 182 -4.28 -5.34 11.95
C ILE A 182 -5.66 -5.42 12.57
N PHE A 183 -5.84 -6.36 13.50
CA PHE A 183 -7.03 -6.44 14.32
C PHE A 183 -6.75 -5.87 15.70
N LYS A 184 -7.65 -5.00 16.18
CA LYS A 184 -7.78 -4.69 17.60
C LYS A 184 -9.00 -5.41 18.14
N LEU A 185 -8.81 -6.16 19.21
CA LEU A 185 -9.86 -6.87 19.92
C LEU A 185 -10.23 -6.13 21.21
N ASP A 186 -11.49 -6.21 21.61
CA ASP A 186 -11.94 -5.81 22.95
C ASP A 186 -11.76 -6.94 23.98
N GLU A 187 -12.13 -6.67 25.23
CA GLU A 187 -12.04 -7.63 26.34
C GLU A 187 -12.91 -8.88 26.14
N SER A 188 -13.93 -8.79 25.29
CA SER A 188 -14.78 -9.91 24.89
C SER A 188 -14.26 -10.65 23.65
N MET A 189 -13.02 -10.37 23.24
CA MET A 189 -12.36 -10.95 22.07
C MET A 189 -13.10 -10.67 20.76
N LYS A 190 -13.85 -9.57 20.70
CA LYS A 190 -14.53 -9.10 19.49
C LYS A 190 -13.67 -8.08 18.76
N ILE A 191 -13.68 -8.13 17.44
CA ILE A 191 -13.01 -7.13 16.60
C ILE A 191 -13.70 -5.78 16.79
N VAL A 192 -12.92 -4.78 17.21
CA VAL A 192 -13.35 -3.37 17.30
C VAL A 192 -12.67 -2.49 16.26
N LYS A 193 -11.51 -2.92 15.72
CA LYS A 193 -10.82 -2.18 14.67
C LYS A 193 -10.12 -3.12 13.72
N VAL A 194 -10.22 -2.82 12.43
CA VAL A 194 -9.48 -3.43 11.34
C VAL A 194 -8.71 -2.34 10.60
N GLU A 195 -7.42 -2.53 10.37
CA GLU A 195 -6.65 -1.72 9.42
C GLU A 195 -6.03 -2.67 8.39
N LEU A 196 -6.19 -2.37 7.11
CA LEU A 196 -5.64 -3.17 6.02
C LEU A 196 -4.66 -2.34 5.19
N PHE A 197 -3.55 -2.94 4.81
CA PHE A 197 -2.52 -2.32 3.97
C PHE A 197 -2.15 -3.24 2.82
N TYR A 198 -2.43 -2.81 1.59
CA TYR A 198 -2.12 -3.54 0.36
C TYR A 198 -2.28 -2.64 -0.87
N ASP A 199 -1.66 -3.05 -1.97
CA ASP A 199 -1.79 -2.42 -3.28
C ASP A 199 -2.95 -3.04 -4.07
N HIS A 200 -4.07 -2.33 -4.17
CA HIS A 200 -5.24 -2.81 -4.91
C HIS A 200 -4.95 -3.01 -6.41
N SER A 201 -3.88 -2.41 -6.97
CA SER A 201 -3.53 -2.62 -8.37
C SER A 201 -3.17 -4.07 -8.69
N GLN A 202 -2.83 -4.87 -7.67
CA GLN A 202 -2.62 -6.31 -7.80
C GLN A 202 -3.91 -7.07 -8.15
N VAL A 203 -5.09 -6.52 -7.82
CA VAL A 203 -6.38 -7.09 -8.26
C VAL A 203 -6.72 -6.66 -9.69
N ALA A 204 -6.24 -5.49 -10.12
CA ALA A 204 -6.38 -4.97 -11.48
C ALA A 204 -5.39 -5.59 -12.48
N SER A 205 -4.52 -6.50 -12.03
CA SER A 205 -3.43 -7.07 -12.82
C SER A 205 -3.87 -8.25 -13.67
N SER A 206 -4.70 -8.03 -14.68
CA SER A 206 -4.75 -9.01 -15.77
C SER A 206 -3.72 -8.62 -16.82
N LYS A 207 -2.74 -9.49 -17.09
CA LYS A 207 -1.76 -9.26 -18.17
C LYS A 207 -2.46 -9.21 -19.53
N ALA A 208 -3.67 -9.75 -19.63
CA ALA A 208 -4.56 -9.60 -20.79
C ALA A 208 -4.92 -8.13 -21.12
N LEU A 209 -5.04 -7.24 -20.12
CA LEU A 209 -5.24 -5.81 -20.36
C LEU A 209 -4.06 -5.17 -21.11
N SER A 210 -2.86 -5.73 -20.92
CA SER A 210 -1.63 -5.29 -21.59
C SER A 210 -1.43 -5.99 -22.95
N TRP A 211 -1.75 -7.28 -23.07
CA TRP A 211 -1.53 -8.06 -24.30
C TRP A 211 -2.46 -7.66 -25.47
N MET A 212 -3.73 -7.36 -25.18
CA MET A 212 -4.66 -6.83 -26.21
C MET A 212 -4.28 -5.41 -26.67
N MET A 213 -3.55 -4.65 -25.85
CA MET A 213 -3.02 -3.34 -26.22
C MET A 213 -1.74 -3.42 -27.03
N LEU A 214 -0.89 -4.43 -26.79
CA LEU A 214 0.30 -4.69 -27.60
C LEU A 214 -0.05 -4.96 -29.08
N LEU A 215 -1.19 -5.60 -29.33
CA LEU A 215 -1.72 -5.81 -30.69
C LEU A 215 -2.25 -4.53 -31.35
N LYS A 216 -2.65 -3.50 -30.58
CA LYS A 216 -3.01 -2.17 -31.10
C LYS A 216 -1.80 -1.22 -31.21
N ALA A 217 -0.77 -1.41 -30.38
CA ALA A 217 0.45 -0.60 -30.37
C ALA A 217 1.48 -1.03 -31.45
N LEU A 218 1.31 -2.22 -32.05
CA LEU A 218 2.15 -2.69 -33.16
C LEU A 218 1.82 -2.05 -34.52
N GLU A 219 0.86 -1.13 -34.60
CA GLU A 219 0.51 -0.39 -35.83
C GLU A 219 1.15 1.00 -35.95
N LEU A 220 2.01 1.44 -35.02
CA LEU A 220 2.77 2.70 -35.15
C LEU A 220 4.20 2.56 -34.61
N GLN A 221 5.16 2.31 -35.49
CA GLN A 221 6.59 2.64 -35.35
C GLN A 221 6.89 3.70 -36.43
N ARG A 222 7.72 4.76 -36.31
CA ARG A 222 9.01 5.00 -35.61
C ARG A 222 9.40 6.53 -35.77
N PRO A 223 10.64 7.04 -35.49
CA PRO A 223 10.98 7.95 -34.36
C PRO A 223 11.66 9.32 -34.72
N ALA A 224 11.98 10.15 -33.71
CA ALA A 224 13.16 11.05 -33.53
C ALA A 224 12.87 11.98 -32.31
N GLY A 225 13.69 12.28 -31.29
CA GLY A 225 15.14 12.28 -31.09
C GLY A 225 15.60 13.73 -30.91
N PHE A 226 15.96 14.19 -29.70
CA PHE A 226 16.95 15.26 -29.42
C PHE A 226 17.27 15.33 -27.91
N TYR A 227 18.57 15.32 -27.58
CA TYR A 227 19.13 15.54 -26.24
C TYR A 227 19.44 17.03 -26.04
N VAL A 228 19.20 17.56 -24.83
CA VAL A 228 19.87 18.77 -24.32
C VAL A 228 20.31 18.48 -22.88
N GLN A 229 21.61 18.58 -22.64
CA GLN A 229 22.20 18.59 -21.30
C GLN A 229 22.19 20.03 -20.75
N THR A 230 21.74 20.20 -19.51
CA THR A 230 22.01 21.41 -18.72
C THR A 230 22.62 21.02 -17.38
N GLN A 231 23.87 21.43 -17.17
CA GLN A 231 24.56 21.37 -15.88
C GLN A 231 24.02 22.46 -14.96
N HIS A 232 23.60 22.10 -13.74
CA HIS A 232 23.47 23.04 -12.64
C HIS A 232 24.62 22.86 -11.64
N LYS A 233 25.40 23.93 -11.45
CA LYS A 233 26.37 24.08 -10.36
C LYS A 233 25.63 24.38 -9.06
N SER A 234 25.85 23.59 -8.02
CA SER A 234 25.47 23.94 -6.64
C SER A 234 26.64 24.64 -5.93
N ASN A 235 26.34 25.74 -5.24
CA ASN A 235 27.28 26.46 -4.38
C ASN A 235 27.43 25.70 -3.06
N MET A 236 28.67 25.34 -2.70
CA MET A 236 29.03 24.86 -1.37
C MET A 236 29.09 26.03 -0.38
N ALA A 237 28.26 25.98 0.66
CA ALA A 237 28.50 26.68 1.91
C ALA A 237 28.82 25.65 2.98
N THR A 238 30.08 25.61 3.42
CA THR A 238 30.53 24.82 4.56
C THR A 238 30.04 25.48 5.85
N SER A 239 28.94 24.99 6.44
CA SER A 239 28.61 25.26 7.83
C SER A 239 29.20 24.16 8.72
N THR A 240 29.73 24.59 9.87
CA THR A 240 30.23 23.73 10.94
C THR A 240 29.10 22.83 11.45
N VAL A 241 29.27 21.51 11.25
CA VAL A 241 28.21 20.51 11.42
C VAL A 241 27.86 20.31 12.90
N ALA A 242 26.71 20.84 13.32
CA ALA A 242 25.91 20.17 14.35
C ALA A 242 25.38 18.87 13.72
N GLY A 243 25.64 17.71 14.34
CA GLY A 243 25.23 16.42 13.77
C GLY A 243 23.72 16.31 13.55
N ASP A 244 23.30 15.46 12.60
CA ASP A 244 21.88 15.16 12.39
C ASP A 244 21.30 14.41 13.59
N LYS A 245 20.14 14.86 14.09
CA LYS A 245 19.49 14.32 15.30
C LYS A 245 18.94 12.90 15.11
N TYR A 246 18.58 12.53 13.88
CA TYR A 246 17.78 11.34 13.59
C TYR A 246 18.54 10.25 12.86
N ARG A 247 19.69 10.56 12.26
CA ARG A 247 20.46 9.66 11.40
C ARG A 247 21.85 9.46 11.96
N ILE A 248 22.22 8.21 12.21
CA ILE A 248 23.39 7.84 13.01
C ILE A 248 24.67 7.54 12.18
N HIS A 249 24.60 7.67 10.84
CA HIS A 249 25.72 7.37 9.92
C HIS A 249 25.88 8.43 8.81
N ILE A 250 25.82 9.71 9.16
CA ILE A 250 26.07 10.84 8.23
C ILE A 250 27.46 11.45 8.40
N TYR A 251 27.87 11.63 9.66
CA TYR A 251 29.11 12.31 10.02
C TYR A 251 29.95 11.43 10.94
N GLY A 252 31.24 11.78 11.08
CA GLY A 252 32.19 11.09 11.96
C GLY A 252 33.29 10.36 11.18
N GLU A 253 34.25 9.79 11.93
CA GLU A 253 35.43 9.12 11.35
C GLU A 253 35.05 7.99 10.37
N GLY A 254 34.01 7.22 10.69
CA GLY A 254 33.53 6.12 9.85
C GLY A 254 32.96 6.55 8.50
N GLU A 255 32.61 7.83 8.33
CA GLU A 255 31.98 8.35 7.10
C GLU A 255 32.93 9.24 6.26
N LYS A 256 34.19 9.41 6.69
CA LYS A 256 35.17 10.26 5.99
C LYS A 256 35.41 9.87 4.53
N ASN A 257 35.32 8.58 4.23
CA ASN A 257 35.58 8.03 2.90
C ASN A 257 34.31 7.56 2.18
N THR A 258 33.13 7.88 2.72
CA THR A 258 31.84 7.50 2.14
C THR A 258 31.66 8.16 0.77
N LYS A 259 31.27 7.36 -0.23
CA LYS A 259 31.00 7.82 -1.59
C LYS A 259 29.54 8.26 -1.71
N TRP A 260 29.33 9.53 -1.40
CA TRP A 260 28.04 10.20 -1.55
C TRP A 260 27.69 10.46 -3.02
N LYS A 261 26.41 10.31 -3.37
CA LYS A 261 25.86 10.56 -4.70
C LYS A 261 26.23 11.96 -5.22
N ASP A 262 26.10 12.97 -4.38
CA ASP A 262 26.39 14.37 -4.73
C ASP A 262 27.77 14.84 -4.25
N GLY A 263 28.67 13.88 -3.93
CA GLY A 263 30.05 14.15 -3.52
C GLY A 263 30.23 14.65 -2.08
N ALA A 264 29.15 14.89 -1.34
CA ALA A 264 29.17 15.30 0.07
C ALA A 264 27.98 14.69 0.85
N PRO A 265 28.06 14.61 2.20
CA PRO A 265 26.94 14.16 3.02
C PRO A 265 25.69 15.01 2.79
N PRO A 266 24.49 14.40 2.68
CA PRO A 266 23.24 15.13 2.51
C PRO A 266 22.89 15.99 3.73
N ASN A 267 22.28 17.15 3.50
CA ASN A 267 21.71 17.99 4.56
C ASN A 267 20.21 17.68 4.73
N TYR A 268 19.80 17.40 5.97
CA TYR A 268 18.42 17.07 6.33
C TYR A 268 17.72 18.13 7.19
N ASP A 269 18.32 19.29 7.43
CA ASP A 269 17.80 20.35 8.32
C ASP A 269 16.38 20.77 7.94
N VAL A 270 16.11 20.95 6.65
CA VAL A 270 14.80 21.39 6.14
C VAL A 270 13.71 20.34 6.42
N VAL A 271 13.96 19.07 6.10
CA VAL A 271 12.98 18.01 6.33
C VAL A 271 12.89 17.63 7.81
N ASN A 272 13.95 17.81 8.58
CA ASN A 272 13.92 17.63 10.04
C ASN A 272 13.05 18.70 10.69
N LYS A 273 13.13 19.95 10.23
CA LYS A 273 12.21 21.02 10.67
C LYS A 273 10.76 20.67 10.32
N LEU A 274 10.50 20.26 9.08
CA LEU A 274 9.17 19.81 8.64
C LEU A 274 8.66 18.64 9.51
N PHE A 275 9.53 17.68 9.82
CA PHE A 275 9.21 16.56 10.68
C PHE A 275 8.83 17.01 12.10
N GLU A 276 9.60 17.89 12.72
CA GLU A 276 9.33 18.39 14.07
C GLU A 276 8.02 19.19 14.14
N GLU A 277 7.71 19.97 13.09
CA GLU A 277 6.47 20.74 12.99
C GLU A 277 5.23 19.86 12.75
N GLY A 278 5.38 18.73 12.05
CA GLY A 278 4.25 17.91 11.59
C GLY A 278 4.07 16.54 12.26
N ARG A 279 5.02 16.09 13.08
CA ARG A 279 4.96 14.79 13.75
C ARG A 279 3.81 14.72 14.75
N THR A 280 3.26 13.53 14.90
CA THR A 280 2.19 13.19 15.84
C THR A 280 2.68 12.34 17.02
N LYS A 281 3.90 11.81 16.94
CA LYS A 281 4.53 10.96 17.94
C LYS A 281 5.85 11.55 18.44
N VAL A 282 6.00 11.51 19.76
CA VAL A 282 7.26 11.77 20.45
C VAL A 282 7.59 10.52 21.23
N TRP A 283 8.66 9.83 20.83
CA TRP A 283 9.08 8.59 21.46
C TRP A 283 10.00 8.88 22.65
N PRO A 284 9.87 8.13 23.77
CA PRO A 284 10.79 8.27 24.88
C PRO A 284 12.24 7.97 24.45
N PRO A 285 13.23 8.73 24.94
CA PRO A 285 14.63 8.42 24.65
C PRO A 285 15.01 6.98 25.03
N GLY A 286 15.66 6.28 24.11
CA GLY A 286 16.07 4.89 24.24
C GLY A 286 14.98 3.85 23.98
N SER A 287 13.73 4.28 23.68
CA SER A 287 12.64 3.35 23.36
C SER A 287 12.89 2.59 22.06
N LEU A 288 12.18 1.47 21.88
CA LEU A 288 12.26 0.71 20.63
C LEU A 288 11.80 1.57 19.45
N GLU A 289 10.73 2.36 19.62
CA GLU A 289 10.17 3.21 18.58
C GLU A 289 11.13 4.33 18.15
N GLU A 290 11.85 4.95 19.09
CA GLU A 290 12.91 5.91 18.75
C GLU A 290 14.03 5.24 17.95
N LYS A 291 14.49 4.07 18.40
CA LYS A 291 15.54 3.29 17.70
C LYS A 291 15.10 2.90 16.30
N VAL A 292 13.88 2.41 16.13
CA VAL A 292 13.31 2.06 14.82
C VAL A 292 13.20 3.31 13.94
N GLN A 293 12.75 4.44 14.47
CA GLN A 293 12.68 5.69 13.70
C GLN A 293 14.04 6.13 13.17
N ASN A 294 15.06 6.06 14.02
CA ASN A 294 16.41 6.44 13.64
C ASN A 294 17.02 5.43 12.64
N LEU A 295 16.77 4.13 12.84
CA LEU A 295 17.20 3.07 11.91
C LEU A 295 16.60 3.28 10.52
N VAL A 296 15.28 3.51 10.44
CA VAL A 296 14.57 3.70 9.16
C VAL A 296 15.04 4.96 8.45
N LYS A 297 15.14 6.09 9.15
CA LYS A 297 15.64 7.35 8.56
C LYS A 297 17.08 7.24 8.09
N THR A 298 17.91 6.47 8.80
CA THR A 298 19.29 6.19 8.40
C THR A 298 19.32 5.27 7.19
N TRP A 299 18.55 4.19 7.19
CA TRP A 299 18.42 3.27 6.06
C TRP A 299 17.97 4.00 4.79
N GLU A 300 16.95 4.85 4.85
CA GLU A 300 16.52 5.67 3.72
C GLU A 300 17.64 6.59 3.22
N MET A 301 18.33 7.26 4.14
CA MET A 301 19.47 8.11 3.77
C MET A 301 20.52 7.31 3.01
N GLU A 302 20.90 6.14 3.50
CA GLU A 302 21.90 5.31 2.83
C GLU A 302 21.39 4.84 1.45
N MET A 303 20.15 4.37 1.36
CA MET A 303 19.56 3.84 0.13
C MET A 303 19.50 4.87 -1.02
N PHE A 304 19.34 6.15 -0.71
CA PHE A 304 19.21 7.21 -1.71
C PHE A 304 20.50 7.99 -1.96
N ASN A 305 21.44 8.02 -1.00
CA ASN A 305 22.62 8.89 -1.08
C ASN A 305 23.96 8.16 -1.13
N LYS A 306 24.07 6.90 -0.65
CA LYS A 306 25.32 6.13 -0.74
C LYS A 306 25.38 5.38 -2.06
N THR A 307 26.53 5.49 -2.74
CA THR A 307 26.75 4.86 -4.06
C THR A 307 27.61 3.60 -4.00
N CYS A 308 28.47 3.47 -2.98
CA CYS A 308 29.29 2.29 -2.77
C CYS A 308 28.53 1.22 -1.98
N ARG A 309 28.71 -0.04 -2.36
CA ARG A 309 28.19 -1.20 -1.61
C ARG A 309 28.78 -1.29 -0.20
N ASP A 310 30.06 -1.00 -0.04
CA ASP A 310 30.76 -1.19 1.25
C ASP A 310 30.51 -0.05 2.26
N ASP A 311 29.85 1.02 1.82
CA ASP A 311 29.56 2.18 2.67
C ASP A 311 28.27 1.99 3.48
N TYR A 312 27.42 1.00 3.14
CA TYR A 312 26.20 0.72 3.90
C TYR A 312 26.53 0.24 5.31
N LYS A 313 25.86 0.82 6.31
CA LYS A 313 25.98 0.46 7.73
C LYS A 313 24.69 -0.12 8.30
N THR A 314 23.55 0.13 7.66
CA THR A 314 22.24 -0.35 8.10
C THR A 314 21.84 -1.69 7.50
N ILE A 315 22.56 -2.18 6.49
CA ILE A 315 22.25 -3.42 5.78
C ILE A 315 23.48 -4.31 5.64
N ASP A 316 23.25 -5.62 5.46
CA ASP A 316 24.24 -6.56 4.92
C ASP A 316 24.00 -6.68 3.40
N PRO A 317 24.82 -6.08 2.53
CA PRO A 317 24.57 -6.08 1.08
C PRO A 317 24.51 -7.47 0.43
N ASP A 318 25.09 -8.49 1.07
CA ASP A 318 25.10 -9.86 0.55
C ASP A 318 23.78 -10.59 0.83
N LYS A 319 23.08 -10.19 1.90
CA LYS A 319 21.81 -10.81 2.33
C LYS A 319 20.60 -9.93 2.05
N TYR A 320 20.80 -8.63 1.94
CA TYR A 320 19.75 -7.63 1.87
C TYR A 320 18.79 -7.88 0.70
N THR A 321 17.50 -7.97 1.03
CA THR A 321 16.43 -8.02 0.03
C THR A 321 15.35 -6.97 0.30
N PHE A 322 14.81 -6.40 -0.77
CA PHE A 322 13.70 -5.46 -0.76
C PHE A 322 12.46 -6.06 -1.44
N SER A 323 11.30 -5.96 -0.82
CA SER A 323 10.00 -6.34 -1.40
C SER A 323 8.97 -5.23 -1.22
N LEU A 324 8.12 -5.04 -2.22
CA LEU A 324 6.97 -4.15 -2.18
C LEU A 324 5.69 -4.96 -2.44
N ASN A 325 4.72 -4.87 -1.54
CA ASN A 325 3.40 -5.49 -1.60
C ASN A 325 3.46 -7.00 -1.90
N GLY A 326 4.38 -7.72 -1.25
CA GLY A 326 4.55 -9.16 -1.42
C GLY A 326 5.14 -9.60 -2.77
N ARG A 327 5.60 -8.66 -3.61
CA ARG A 327 6.37 -9.00 -4.82
C ARG A 327 7.66 -9.75 -4.46
N LYS A 328 8.22 -10.47 -5.43
CA LYS A 328 9.52 -11.16 -5.27
C LYS A 328 10.55 -10.18 -4.72
N GLY A 329 11.25 -10.60 -3.66
CA GLY A 329 12.36 -9.83 -3.09
C GLY A 329 13.48 -9.64 -4.12
N ILE A 330 14.02 -8.43 -4.17
CA ILE A 330 15.13 -8.05 -5.05
C ILE A 330 16.34 -7.58 -4.22
N SER A 331 17.53 -7.84 -4.73
CA SER A 331 18.80 -7.34 -4.21
C SER A 331 18.95 -5.83 -4.38
N ILE A 332 19.97 -5.25 -3.76
CA ILE A 332 20.29 -3.84 -3.94
C ILE A 332 20.78 -3.52 -5.36
N GLU A 333 21.46 -4.46 -6.02
CA GLU A 333 21.87 -4.33 -7.42
C GLU A 333 20.66 -4.34 -8.36
N GLU A 334 19.74 -5.28 -8.19
CA GLU A 334 18.49 -5.32 -8.97
C GLU A 334 17.66 -4.05 -8.74
N LYS A 335 17.59 -3.54 -7.49
CA LYS A 335 16.94 -2.25 -7.18
C LYS A 335 17.56 -1.09 -7.96
N ARG A 336 18.88 -1.04 -8.10
CA ARG A 336 19.56 -0.02 -8.93
C ARG A 336 19.23 -0.18 -10.40
N GLN A 337 19.18 -1.42 -10.91
CA GLN A 337 18.82 -1.72 -12.30
C GLN A 337 17.37 -1.33 -12.64
N LEU A 338 16.46 -1.37 -11.66
CA LEU A 338 15.08 -0.89 -11.81
C LEU A 338 14.96 0.65 -11.88
N GLY A 339 16.06 1.40 -11.91
CA GLY A 339 16.05 2.85 -11.90
C GLY A 339 15.97 3.45 -10.48
N GLY A 340 16.51 2.75 -9.49
CA GLY A 340 16.77 3.33 -8.16
C GLY A 340 15.60 3.27 -7.17
N GLY A 341 15.73 4.05 -6.09
CA GLY A 341 14.87 3.95 -4.90
C GLY A 341 13.39 4.22 -5.15
N TYR A 342 13.08 5.31 -5.87
CA TYR A 342 11.69 5.68 -6.17
C TYR A 342 11.00 4.65 -7.04
N ASN A 343 11.61 4.21 -8.14
CA ASN A 343 11.03 3.20 -9.01
C ASN A 343 10.75 1.87 -8.30
N ALA A 344 11.64 1.43 -7.41
CA ALA A 344 11.43 0.23 -6.61
C ALA A 344 10.24 0.38 -5.63
N LEU A 345 10.05 1.56 -5.05
CA LEU A 345 8.94 1.91 -4.16
C LEU A 345 7.62 2.21 -4.90
N MET A 346 7.67 2.41 -6.22
CA MET A 346 6.50 2.75 -7.04
C MET A 346 6.11 1.61 -8.00
N GLN A 347 6.59 0.38 -7.82
CA GLN A 347 6.15 -0.73 -8.67
C GLN A 347 4.63 -0.91 -8.64
N THR A 348 4.03 -1.25 -9.78
CA THR A 348 2.58 -1.40 -9.93
C THR A 348 2.25 -2.58 -10.81
N SER A 349 1.03 -3.10 -10.64
CA SER A 349 0.46 -4.06 -11.57
C SER A 349 -0.64 -3.47 -12.46
N LEU A 350 -0.85 -2.14 -12.43
CA LEU A 350 -1.77 -1.47 -13.34
C LEU A 350 -1.33 -1.65 -14.80
N PRO A 351 -2.27 -1.83 -15.74
CA PRO A 351 -2.02 -1.63 -17.17
C PRO A 351 -1.49 -0.22 -17.46
N GLU A 352 -0.65 -0.09 -18.48
CA GLU A 352 0.05 1.15 -18.85
C GLU A 352 -0.88 2.37 -18.93
N LYS A 353 -2.04 2.24 -19.58
CA LYS A 353 -3.05 3.33 -19.69
C LYS A 353 -3.57 3.90 -18.36
N TYR A 354 -3.44 3.16 -17.26
CA TYR A 354 -3.89 3.56 -15.93
C TYR A 354 -2.75 4.05 -15.05
N ARG A 355 -1.50 4.05 -15.55
CA ARG A 355 -0.33 4.51 -14.79
C ARG A 355 -0.19 6.01 -14.96
N CYS A 356 -0.48 6.76 -13.90
CA CYS A 356 -0.11 8.18 -13.82
C CYS A 356 1.39 8.42 -13.68
N TYR A 357 2.11 7.44 -13.12
CA TYR A 357 3.57 7.42 -13.03
C TYR A 357 4.04 6.02 -13.42
N ASP A 358 4.87 5.91 -14.46
CA ASP A 358 5.34 4.61 -14.94
C ASP A 358 6.78 4.31 -14.50
N PRO A 359 6.97 3.45 -13.47
CA PRO A 359 8.31 3.08 -13.00
C PRO A 359 9.10 2.25 -14.03
N ALA A 360 8.47 1.76 -15.11
CA ALA A 360 9.16 1.05 -16.18
C ALA A 360 9.80 2.01 -17.21
N VAL A 361 9.38 3.27 -17.25
CA VAL A 361 9.90 4.29 -18.17
C VAL A 361 10.85 5.25 -17.46
N GLU A 362 10.60 5.54 -16.19
CA GLU A 362 11.41 6.45 -15.40
C GLU A 362 12.82 5.92 -15.16
N THR A 363 13.81 6.80 -15.26
CA THR A 363 15.21 6.53 -14.89
C THR A 363 15.46 6.85 -13.42
N ALA A 364 16.62 6.47 -12.89
CA ALA A 364 17.04 6.89 -11.54
C ALA A 364 17.15 8.40 -11.38
N GLU A 365 17.51 9.11 -12.44
CA GLU A 365 17.60 10.57 -12.43
C GLU A 365 16.21 11.22 -12.54
N SER A 366 15.41 10.80 -13.51
CA SER A 366 14.09 11.40 -13.74
C SER A 366 13.11 11.11 -12.59
N SER A 367 13.14 9.90 -12.02
CA SER A 367 12.35 9.58 -10.82
C SER A 367 12.78 10.41 -9.61
N HIS A 368 14.10 10.55 -9.39
CA HIS A 368 14.64 11.36 -8.30
C HIS A 368 14.22 12.82 -8.45
N ASN A 369 14.41 13.38 -9.64
CA ASN A 369 14.00 14.75 -9.94
C ASN A 369 12.49 14.94 -9.78
N ALA A 370 11.66 14.01 -10.27
CA ALA A 370 10.21 14.10 -10.13
C ALA A 370 9.78 14.28 -8.67
N PHE A 371 10.29 13.47 -7.74
CA PHE A 371 9.89 13.56 -6.33
C PHE A 371 10.59 14.67 -5.55
N THR A 372 11.88 14.92 -5.77
CA THR A 372 12.60 15.96 -5.00
C THR A 372 12.22 17.38 -5.42
N THR A 373 11.89 17.58 -6.70
CA THR A 373 11.34 18.87 -7.16
C THR A 373 9.93 19.09 -6.65
N THR A 374 9.09 18.06 -6.63
CA THR A 374 7.71 18.13 -6.10
C THR A 374 7.68 18.54 -4.63
N PHE A 375 8.60 17.98 -3.83
CA PHE A 375 8.68 18.20 -2.39
C PHE A 375 9.98 18.91 -2.00
N PRO A 376 10.13 20.23 -2.26
CA PRO A 376 11.38 20.96 -2.02
C PRO A 376 11.75 21.05 -0.53
N ARG A 377 10.78 20.90 0.39
CA ARG A 377 11.02 20.76 1.84
C ARG A 377 11.41 19.35 2.28
N GLY A 378 11.52 18.43 1.33
CA GLY A 378 11.65 17.00 1.56
C GLY A 378 10.32 16.33 1.91
N PHE A 379 10.40 15.03 2.13
CA PHE A 379 9.26 14.17 2.41
C PHE A 379 9.51 13.48 3.75
N ALA A 380 8.89 14.01 4.81
CA ALA A 380 9.12 13.58 6.17
C ALA A 380 8.63 12.14 6.38
N LEU A 381 9.37 11.37 7.18
CA LEU A 381 9.00 10.03 7.62
C LEU A 381 8.75 10.04 9.13
N GLU A 382 7.65 9.44 9.58
CA GLU A 382 7.32 9.21 10.98
C GLU A 382 7.03 7.74 11.25
N ILE A 383 7.57 7.21 12.34
CA ILE A 383 7.12 5.93 12.89
C ILE A 383 5.90 6.20 13.76
N VAL A 384 4.75 5.67 13.37
CA VAL A 384 3.46 5.89 14.01
C VAL A 384 3.23 4.90 15.16
N GLN A 385 3.62 3.65 14.96
CA GLN A 385 3.55 2.59 15.96
C GLN A 385 4.49 1.44 15.59
N VAL A 386 5.20 0.88 16.56
CA VAL A 386 5.91 -0.41 16.43
C VAL A 386 5.04 -1.52 17.04
N TYR A 387 4.90 -2.64 16.35
CA TYR A 387 4.07 -3.78 16.73
C TYR A 387 4.90 -4.98 17.21
N SER A 388 6.14 -5.09 16.77
CA SER A 388 7.07 -6.14 17.17
C SER A 388 8.51 -5.61 17.13
N GLY A 389 9.38 -6.17 17.99
CA GLY A 389 10.81 -5.88 18.02
C GLY A 389 11.66 -6.92 17.27
N PRO A 390 13.00 -6.81 17.33
CA PRO A 390 13.92 -7.77 16.70
C PRO A 390 13.63 -9.22 17.12
N PRO A 391 13.86 -10.21 16.24
CA PRO A 391 14.51 -10.08 14.92
C PRO A 391 13.56 -9.67 13.78
N VAL A 392 12.25 -9.56 14.02
CA VAL A 392 11.25 -9.16 13.01
C VAL A 392 10.52 -7.91 13.50
N ILE A 393 11.03 -6.75 13.11
CA ILE A 393 10.47 -5.46 13.49
C ILE A 393 9.35 -5.11 12.53
N ILE A 394 8.16 -4.81 13.07
CA ILE A 394 7.03 -4.38 12.26
C ILE A 394 6.53 -3.06 12.77
N TYR A 395 6.35 -2.13 11.86
CA TYR A 395 5.93 -0.79 12.21
C TYR A 395 5.01 -0.19 11.16
N LYS A 396 4.08 0.64 11.65
CA LYS A 396 3.31 1.56 10.82
C LYS A 396 4.10 2.85 10.67
N PHE A 397 4.22 3.32 9.44
CA PHE A 397 4.84 4.59 9.13
C PHE A 397 3.86 5.54 8.45
N ARG A 398 4.18 6.82 8.50
CA ARG A 398 3.56 7.90 7.74
C ARG A 398 4.66 8.61 6.97
N HIS A 399 4.43 8.86 5.70
CA HIS A 399 5.17 9.88 4.98
C HIS A 399 4.30 11.07 4.65
N TRP A 400 4.87 12.28 4.69
CA TRP A 400 4.16 13.49 4.25
C TRP A 400 5.11 14.58 3.76
N GLY A 401 4.59 15.44 2.88
CA GLY A 401 5.26 16.63 2.39
C GLY A 401 4.26 17.54 1.70
N PHE A 402 4.67 18.75 1.32
CA PHE A 402 3.81 19.70 0.64
C PHE A 402 4.17 19.78 -0.85
N MET A 403 3.18 19.69 -1.73
CA MET A 403 3.35 19.74 -3.19
C MET A 403 3.62 21.19 -3.65
N GLU A 404 4.81 21.69 -3.35
CA GLU A 404 5.23 23.06 -3.66
C GLU A 404 6.02 23.17 -4.97
N GLY A 405 6.43 22.04 -5.53
CA GLY A 405 6.94 21.95 -6.89
C GLY A 405 6.03 21.15 -7.83
N PRO A 406 6.32 21.18 -9.13
CA PRO A 406 5.54 20.49 -10.13
C PRO A 406 5.79 18.97 -10.10
N PHE A 407 4.78 18.18 -10.49
CA PHE A 407 4.91 16.73 -10.63
C PHE A 407 4.44 16.30 -12.03
N GLN A 408 5.35 15.82 -12.88
CA GLN A 408 5.03 15.30 -14.22
C GLN A 408 4.06 16.18 -15.05
N GLY A 409 4.29 17.50 -15.04
CA GLY A 409 3.45 18.47 -15.77
C GLY A 409 2.28 19.04 -14.97
N HIS A 410 1.96 18.47 -13.81
CA HIS A 410 0.98 19.02 -12.87
C HIS A 410 1.57 20.19 -12.09
N THR A 411 0.80 21.28 -11.96
CA THR A 411 1.23 22.46 -11.22
C THR A 411 1.22 22.21 -9.71
N PRO A 412 2.13 22.84 -8.95
CA PRO A 412 2.10 22.75 -7.49
C PRO A 412 0.76 23.18 -6.92
N THR A 413 0.17 22.37 -6.05
CA THR A 413 -1.08 22.71 -5.36
C THR A 413 -0.84 23.40 -4.01
N GLY A 414 0.33 23.19 -3.42
CA GLY A 414 0.64 23.59 -2.05
C GLY A 414 0.04 22.68 -0.98
N ASP A 415 -0.76 21.67 -1.37
CA ASP A 415 -1.41 20.76 -0.44
C ASP A 415 -0.40 19.84 0.25
N MET A 416 -0.72 19.43 1.47
CA MET A 416 -0.04 18.32 2.13
C MET A 416 -0.45 17.01 1.45
N ILE A 417 0.54 16.29 0.94
CA ILE A 417 0.39 14.94 0.43
C ILE A 417 0.93 13.99 1.49
N GLU A 418 0.11 13.03 1.90
CA GLU A 418 0.46 12.05 2.92
C GLU A 418 -0.02 10.65 2.56
N PHE A 419 0.72 9.64 3.02
CA PHE A 419 0.24 8.27 2.99
C PHE A 419 0.83 7.46 4.15
N PHE A 420 0.21 6.31 4.42
CA PHE A 420 0.63 5.39 5.46
C PHE A 420 0.95 4.02 4.86
N GLY A 421 1.79 3.29 5.56
CA GLY A 421 2.09 1.91 5.21
C GLY A 421 2.54 1.10 6.41
N ILE A 422 2.69 -0.21 6.17
CA ILE A 422 3.38 -1.12 7.08
C ILE A 422 4.70 -1.52 6.46
N ALA A 423 5.75 -1.57 7.28
CA ALA A 423 7.01 -2.15 6.90
C ALA A 423 7.44 -3.23 7.88
N ILE A 424 8.15 -4.23 7.35
CA ILE A 424 8.70 -5.36 8.08
C ILE A 424 10.20 -5.36 7.84
N PHE A 425 10.99 -5.19 8.90
CA PHE A 425 12.44 -5.33 8.87
C PHE A 425 12.81 -6.63 9.55
N HIS A 426 13.49 -7.52 8.81
CA HIS A 426 14.21 -8.63 9.41
C HIS A 426 15.63 -8.16 9.67
N VAL A 427 16.05 -8.26 10.93
CA VAL A 427 17.35 -7.77 11.39
C VAL A 427 18.13 -8.88 12.09
N ASP A 428 19.45 -8.81 12.00
CA ASP A 428 20.35 -9.66 12.78
C ASP A 428 20.46 -9.18 14.24
N GLU A 429 21.30 -9.86 15.03
CA GLU A 429 21.56 -9.54 16.43
C GLU A 429 22.16 -8.13 16.66
N LYS A 430 22.71 -7.52 15.60
CA LYS A 430 23.33 -6.18 15.61
C LYS A 430 22.42 -5.10 15.01
N MET A 431 21.15 -5.42 14.73
CA MET A 431 20.19 -4.53 14.07
C MET A 431 20.52 -4.23 12.60
N ILE A 432 21.33 -5.07 11.95
CA ILE A 432 21.61 -4.96 10.52
C ILE A 432 20.44 -5.58 9.75
N ILE A 433 19.89 -4.83 8.80
CA ILE A 433 18.70 -5.23 8.04
C ILE A 433 19.12 -6.21 6.94
N GLU A 434 18.59 -7.42 7.02
CA GLU A 434 18.78 -8.49 6.02
C GLU A 434 17.60 -8.55 5.04
N LYS A 435 16.41 -8.09 5.43
CA LYS A 435 15.24 -8.04 4.55
C LYS A 435 14.30 -6.93 4.94
N VAL A 436 13.76 -6.25 3.94
CA VAL A 436 12.69 -5.26 4.10
C VAL A 436 11.51 -5.60 3.20
N GLU A 437 10.31 -5.50 3.77
CA GLU A 437 9.05 -5.58 3.02
C GLU A 437 8.19 -4.36 3.32
N PHE A 438 7.60 -3.76 2.28
CA PHE A 438 6.66 -2.65 2.41
C PHE A 438 5.26 -3.05 1.93
N PHE A 439 4.23 -2.59 2.62
CA PHE A 439 2.83 -2.78 2.27
C PHE A 439 2.09 -1.44 2.35
N TYR A 440 1.66 -0.95 1.19
CA TYR A 440 0.86 0.28 1.04
C TYR A 440 0.36 0.38 -0.40
N ASP A 441 -0.60 1.26 -0.60
CA ASP A 441 -1.10 1.63 -1.92
C ASP A 441 -0.45 2.92 -2.41
N ARG A 442 0.23 2.84 -3.55
CA ARG A 442 0.84 4.01 -4.21
C ARG A 442 -0.19 5.04 -4.67
N GLY A 443 -1.44 4.62 -4.87
CA GLY A 443 -2.56 5.50 -5.21
C GLY A 443 -2.80 6.58 -4.15
N GLU A 444 -2.52 6.28 -2.88
CA GLU A 444 -2.64 7.25 -1.77
C GLU A 444 -1.66 8.41 -1.92
N LEU A 445 -0.43 8.14 -2.38
CA LEU A 445 0.53 9.20 -2.70
C LEU A 445 0.16 9.93 -4.01
N LEU A 446 -0.08 9.18 -5.08
CA LEU A 446 -0.20 9.74 -6.43
C LEU A 446 -1.51 10.47 -6.64
N GLY A 447 -2.60 10.04 -5.98
CA GLY A 447 -3.90 10.68 -6.07
C GLY A 447 -3.84 12.16 -5.71
N GLY A 448 -3.12 12.50 -4.64
CA GLY A 448 -2.92 13.88 -4.22
C GLY A 448 -2.10 14.73 -5.21
N LEU A 449 -1.13 14.12 -5.88
CA LEU A 449 -0.23 14.79 -6.85
C LEU A 449 -0.91 15.15 -8.17
N LEU A 450 -2.07 14.56 -8.47
CA LEU A 450 -2.79 14.73 -9.72
C LEU A 450 -3.99 15.69 -9.61
N LYS A 451 -4.20 16.31 -8.44
CA LYS A 451 -5.36 17.18 -8.17
C LYS A 451 -5.32 18.54 -8.88
N SER A 452 -4.26 18.87 -9.61
CA SER A 452 -4.15 20.18 -10.27
C SER A 452 -5.26 20.39 -11.31
N ASP A 453 -5.91 21.55 -11.27
CA ASP A 453 -6.95 21.94 -12.23
C ASP A 453 -6.53 21.65 -13.67
N SER A 454 -7.34 20.85 -14.36
CA SER A 454 -7.45 20.94 -15.82
C SER A 454 -7.98 22.34 -16.16
N LYS A 455 -7.10 23.34 -16.17
CA LYS A 455 -7.36 24.55 -16.94
C LYS A 455 -7.30 24.13 -18.40
N THR A 456 -8.46 23.75 -18.90
CA THR A 456 -8.84 23.79 -20.32
C THR A 456 -8.06 24.91 -21.01
N GLU A 457 -7.19 24.54 -21.94
CA GLU A 457 -6.77 25.47 -22.99
C GLU A 457 -8.03 26.02 -23.65
N GLY A 458 -8.09 27.35 -23.74
CA GLY A 458 -9.31 28.09 -23.97
C GLY A 458 -10.00 27.71 -25.28
N ASN A 459 -11.29 27.46 -25.18
CA ASN A 459 -12.22 27.99 -26.16
C ASN A 459 -13.17 28.95 -25.44
N LEU A 460 -12.93 30.25 -25.67
CA LEU A 460 -13.92 31.29 -25.50
C LEU A 460 -15.18 30.89 -26.26
N ASN A 461 -16.29 30.68 -25.56
CA ASN A 461 -17.63 31.12 -25.93
C ASN A 461 -18.64 30.66 -24.86
N SER A 462 -19.38 31.65 -24.31
CA SER A 462 -20.78 31.58 -23.84
C SER A 462 -21.26 30.34 -23.07
N SER A 463 -22.03 30.36 -22.00
CA SER A 463 -22.81 31.35 -21.27
C SER A 463 -23.69 30.53 -20.32
N SER A 464 -24.11 31.12 -19.20
CA SER A 464 -25.34 30.78 -18.46
C SER A 464 -25.37 29.48 -17.61
N CYS A 465 -25.35 29.70 -16.30
CA CYS A 465 -25.73 28.76 -15.24
C CYS A 465 -27.26 28.64 -15.16
N PRO A 466 -27.88 27.45 -15.29
CA PRO A 466 -29.34 27.34 -15.36
C PRO A 466 -29.93 26.80 -14.05
N PHE A 467 -29.84 27.56 -12.95
CA PHE A 467 -30.76 27.36 -11.82
C PHE A 467 -30.97 28.70 -11.13
N LEU A 468 -32.01 29.43 -11.55
CA LEU A 468 -32.86 30.33 -10.77
C LEU A 468 -33.89 30.95 -11.76
N LYS A 469 -35.04 30.28 -11.93
CA LYS A 469 -36.22 30.90 -12.53
C LYS A 469 -36.93 31.71 -11.45
N ALA A 470 -37.04 33.02 -11.64
CA ALA A 470 -38.05 33.84 -10.98
C ALA A 470 -39.11 34.21 -12.02
N THR A 471 -40.36 33.97 -11.64
CA THR A 471 -41.61 34.22 -12.36
C THR A 471 -41.91 35.72 -12.48
N SER A 472 -42.27 36.17 -13.69
CA SER A 472 -43.50 36.89 -14.07
C SER A 472 -43.43 37.23 -15.56
#